data_AF-A0A413CU52-F1
#
_entry.id   AF-A0A413CU52-F1
#
_cell.length_a   1.000
_cell.length_b   1.000
_cell.length_c   1.000
_cell.angle_alpha   90.00
_cell.angle_beta   90.00
_cell.angle_gamma   90.00
#
_symmetry.space_group_name_H-M   'P 1'
#
loop_
_entity.id
_entity.type
_entity.pdbx_description
1 polymer ?
#
loop_
_entity_poly.entity_id
_entity_poly.type
_entity_poly.pdbx_seq_one_letter_code
_entity_poly.pdbx_strand_id
1 'polypeptide(L)'
;MACENGYIEVYNFPRAEKATITYTSDGHTLELTCQERRLALNYEIRDMEECVSSLNGQTNIQYIQDVMDVLTRVQESRESNE
;
A
#
# COMPACT_ATOMS: atom_id res chain seq x y z
N MET A 1 5.99 -5.37 8.85
CA MET A 1 5.63 -6.62 8.14
C MET A 1 6.58 -7.71 8.59
N ALA A 2 6.09 -8.80 9.17
CA ALA A 2 6.92 -9.93 9.57
C ALA A 2 7.16 -10.86 8.38
N CYS A 3 8.38 -11.35 8.24
CA CYS A 3 8.82 -12.30 7.22
C CYS A 3 9.51 -13.48 7.92
N GLU A 4 9.72 -14.59 7.20
CA GLU A 4 10.34 -15.79 7.76
C GLU A 4 11.74 -15.52 8.36
N ASN A 5 12.55 -14.70 7.68
CA ASN A 5 13.94 -14.41 8.03
C ASN A 5 14.18 -12.98 8.54
N GLY A 6 13.12 -12.26 8.91
CA GLY A 6 13.26 -10.84 9.22
C GLY A 6 11.94 -10.11 9.33
N TYR A 7 12.01 -8.79 9.38
CA TYR A 7 10.84 -7.93 9.29
C TYR A 7 11.15 -6.64 8.53
N ILE A 8 10.11 -6.08 7.94
CA ILE A 8 10.17 -4.81 7.19
C ILE A 8 9.41 -3.75 7.95
N GLU A 9 10.08 -2.65 8.27
CA GLU A 9 9.50 -1.45 8.84
C GLU A 9 9.30 -0.42 7.73
N VAL A 10 8.07 0.07 7.58
CA VAL A 10 7.73 1.08 6.59
C VAL A 10 7.24 2.31 7.33
N TYR A 11 7.99 3.42 7.23
CA TYR A 11 7.67 4.65 7.95
C TYR A 11 6.76 5.54 7.11
N ASN A 12 5.73 6.11 7.75
CA ASN A 12 4.76 7.03 7.13
C ASN A 12 3.92 6.42 6.00
N PHE A 13 3.60 5.12 6.07
CA PHE A 13 2.63 4.50 5.17
C PHE A 13 1.24 5.16 5.32
N PRO A 14 0.53 5.49 4.23
CA PRO A 14 0.76 5.08 2.83
C PRO A 14 1.76 5.94 2.03
N ARG A 15 2.12 7.15 2.48
CA ARG A 15 3.06 8.04 1.77
C ARG A 15 4.51 7.85 2.24
N ALA A 16 4.94 6.59 2.32
CA ALA A 16 6.26 6.23 2.83
C ALA A 16 7.39 6.71 1.91
N GLU A 17 8.49 7.18 2.50
CA GLU A 17 9.73 7.53 1.76
C GLU A 17 10.86 6.55 2.04
N LYS A 18 10.70 5.75 3.11
CA LYS A 18 11.75 4.90 3.62
C LYS A 18 11.16 3.61 4.15
N ALA A 19 11.82 2.51 3.82
CA ALA A 19 11.61 1.22 4.43
C ALA A 19 12.94 0.67 4.95
N THR A 20 12.90 0.04 6.12
CA THR A 20 14.04 -0.66 6.72
C THR A 20 13.73 -2.14 6.76
N ILE A 21 14.60 -2.97 6.21
CA ILE A 21 14.52 -4.42 6.28
C ILE A 21 15.53 -4.87 7.33
N THR A 22 15.07 -5.59 8.35
CA THR A 22 15.93 -6.15 9.40
C THR A 22 15.92 -7.67 9.29
N TYR A 23 17.09 -8.26 9.09
CA TYR A 23 17.27 -9.71 9.01
C TYR A 23 17.51 -10.29 10.41
N THR A 24 16.73 -11.30 10.79
CA THR A 24 16.84 -11.93 12.12
C THR A 24 17.98 -12.94 12.20
N SER A 25 18.52 -13.38 11.06
CA SER A 25 19.63 -14.34 10.98
C SER A 25 20.98 -13.76 11.41
N ASP A 26 21.24 -12.50 11.10
CA ASP A 26 22.54 -11.83 11.28
C ASP A 26 22.42 -10.43 11.92
N GLY A 27 21.20 -9.93 12.12
CA GLY A 27 20.94 -8.61 12.68
C GLY A 27 21.25 -7.45 11.72
N HIS A 28 21.52 -7.73 10.45
CA HIS A 28 21.80 -6.68 9.47
C HIS A 28 20.53 -5.95 9.06
N THR A 29 20.67 -4.64 8.83
CA THR A 29 19.58 -3.77 8.40
C THR A 29 19.89 -3.16 7.05
N LEU A 30 18.94 -3.24 6.12
CA LEU A 30 18.99 -2.57 4.82
C LEU A 30 17.97 -1.44 4.79
N GLU A 31 18.42 -0.24 4.47
CA GLU A 31 17.56 0.92 4.29
C GLU A 31 17.32 1.18 2.81
N LEU A 32 16.05 1.27 2.44
CA LEU A 32 15.60 1.61 1.09
C LEU A 32 14.90 2.95 1.15
N THR A 33 15.38 3.91 0.36
CA THR A 33 14.74 5.22 0.18
C THR A 33 14.04 5.28 -1.16
N CYS A 34 12.76 5.62 -1.14
CA CYS A 34 11.91 5.79 -2.32
C CYS A 34 11.77 7.28 -2.66
N GLN A 35 11.14 7.55 -3.81
CA GLN A 35 10.99 8.87 -4.43
C GLN A 35 10.40 9.94 -3.48
N GLU A 36 10.59 11.22 -3.85
CA GLU A 36 10.23 12.39 -3.04
C GLU A 36 8.73 12.42 -2.66
N ARG A 37 8.38 12.39 -1.36
CA ARG A 37 6.97 12.41 -0.89
C ARG A 37 6.22 13.65 -1.36
N ARG A 38 6.91 14.78 -1.52
CA ARG A 38 6.30 16.03 -1.99
C ARG A 38 5.64 15.86 -3.36
N LEU A 39 6.12 14.91 -4.17
CA LEU A 39 5.57 14.60 -5.48
C LEU A 39 4.55 13.45 -5.46
N ALA A 40 4.25 12.87 -4.29
CA ALA A 40 3.38 11.69 -4.18
C ALA A 40 2.00 11.89 -4.83
N LEU A 41 1.38 13.07 -4.67
CA LEU A 41 0.11 13.38 -5.33
C LEU A 41 0.26 13.50 -6.85
N ASN A 42 1.36 14.05 -7.35
CA ASN A 42 1.61 14.14 -8.79
C ASN A 42 1.76 12.75 -9.42
N TYR A 43 2.36 11.80 -8.69
CA TYR A 43 2.45 10.41 -9.14
C TYR A 43 1.07 9.75 -9.22
N GLU A 44 0.20 9.99 -8.23
CA GLU A 44 -1.19 9.49 -8.24
C GLU A 44 -1.98 10.04 -9.44
N ILE A 45 -1.84 11.33 -9.74
CA ILE A 45 -2.50 11.96 -10.90
C ILE A 45 -1.99 11.35 -12.21
N ARG A 46 -0.67 11.20 -12.37
CA ARG A 46 -0.09 10.62 -13.58
C ARG A 46 -0.54 9.17 -13.78
N ASP A 47 -0.60 8.39 -12.71
CA ASP A 47 -1.10 7.00 -12.75
C ASP A 47 -2.57 6.95 -13.21
N MET A 48 -3.41 7.88 -12.74
CA MET A 48 -4.79 8.00 -13.22
C MET A 48 -4.86 8.39 -14.71
N GLU A 49 -4.04 9.33 -15.16
CA GLU A 49 -3.98 9.74 -16.57
C GLU A 49 -3.52 8.58 -17.48
N GLU A 50 -2.51 7.83 -17.06
CA GLU A 50 -2.04 6.63 -17.77
C GLU A 50 -3.10 5.53 -17.81
N CYS A 51 -3.78 5.28 -16.69
CA CYS A 51 -4.87 4.31 -16.58
C CYS A 51 -6.02 4.62 -17.56
N VAL A 52 -6.41 5.89 -17.67
CA VAL A 52 -7.46 6.34 -18.60
C VAL A 52 -6.99 6.27 -20.06
N SER A 53 -5.79 6.78 -20.34
CA SER A 53 -5.27 6.84 -21.72
C SER A 53 -4.95 5.48 -22.33
N SER A 54 -4.47 4.53 -21.52
CA SER A 54 -4.15 3.18 -21.97
C SER A 54 -5.32 2.19 -21.85
N LEU A 55 -6.46 2.61 -21.28
CA LEU A 55 -7.64 1.78 -21.02
C LEU A 55 -7.34 0.49 -20.24
N ASN A 56 -6.23 0.45 -19.51
CA ASN A 56 -5.73 -0.73 -18.81
C ASN A 56 -6.18 -0.81 -17.33
N GLY A 57 -7.08 0.08 -16.91
CA GLY A 57 -7.50 0.22 -15.51
C GLY A 57 -8.33 -0.92 -14.90
N GLN A 58 -8.65 -1.97 -15.66
CA GLN A 58 -9.56 -3.03 -15.22
C GLN A 58 -9.09 -3.71 -13.92
N THR A 59 -7.79 -3.99 -13.78
CA THR A 59 -7.23 -4.60 -12.58
C THR A 59 -7.32 -3.68 -11.35
N ASN A 60 -7.03 -2.38 -11.52
CA ASN A 60 -7.14 -1.41 -10.43
C ASN A 60 -8.59 -1.24 -9.96
N ILE A 61 -9.55 -1.22 -10.89
CA ILE A 61 -10.98 -1.11 -10.56
C ILE A 61 -11.44 -2.32 -9.74
N GLN A 62 -11.02 -3.53 -10.12
CA GLN A 62 -11.37 -4.74 -9.36
C GLN A 62 -10.86 -4.66 -7.91
N TYR A 63 -9.60 -4.25 -7.69
CA TYR A 63 -9.08 -4.09 -6.33
C TYR A 63 -9.85 -3.05 -5.51
N ILE A 64 -10.26 -1.94 -6.13
CA ILE A 64 -11.08 -0.93 -5.46
C ILE A 64 -12.44 -1.51 -5.04
N GLN A 65 -13.08 -2.27 -5.93
CA GLN A 65 -14.35 -2.95 -5.61
C GLN A 65 -14.19 -3.93 -4.45
N ASP A 66 -13.14 -4.76 -4.48
CA ASP A 66 -12.88 -5.74 -3.43
C ASP A 66 -12.67 -5.06 -2.04
N VAL A 67 -11.95 -3.94 -2.00
CA VAL A 67 -11.76 -3.17 -0.75
C VAL A 67 -13.09 -2.59 -0.25
N MET A 68 -13.91 -2.03 -1.14
CA MET A 68 -15.21 -1.47 -0.78
C MET A 68 -16.17 -2.56 -0.27
N ASP A 69 -16.13 -3.75 -0.86
CA ASP A 69 -16.89 -4.91 -0.39
C ASP A 69 -16.47 -5.34 1.01
N VAL A 70 -15.15 -5.41 1.30
CA VAL A 70 -14.64 -5.73 2.63
C VAL A 70 -15.07 -4.69 3.65
N LEU A 71 -14.94 -3.40 3.34
CA LEU A 71 -15.34 -2.31 4.24
C LEU A 71 -16.85 -2.34 4.53
N THR A 72 -17.66 -2.61 3.51
CA THR A 72 -19.13 -2.72 3.63
C THR A 72 -19.50 -3.88 4.56
N ARG A 73 -18.92 -5.07 4.35
CA ARG A 73 -19.17 -6.25 5.21
C ARG A 73 -18.77 -6.00 6.66
N VAL A 74 -17.63 -5.31 6.88
CA VAL A 74 -17.20 -4.95 8.23
C VAL A 74 -18.21 -4.01 8.90
N GLN A 75 -18.75 -3.03 8.17
CA GLN A 75 -19.77 -2.12 8.68
C GLN A 75 -21.06 -2.88 9.08
N GLU A 76 -21.59 -3.71 8.19
CA GLU A 76 -22.80 -4.53 8.46
C GLU A 76 -22.61 -5.48 9.66
N SER A 77 -21.40 -6.05 9.81
CA SER A 77 -21.07 -6.93 10.94
C SER A 77 -21.05 -6.20 12.28
N ARG A 78 -20.79 -4.89 12.29
CA ARG A 78 -20.82 -4.06 13.50
C ARG A 78 -22.25 -3.71 13.89
N GLU A 79 -23.07 -3.34 12.93
CA GLU A 79 -24.49 -3.02 13.13
C GLU A 79 -25.31 -4.24 13.56
N SER A 80 -24.91 -5.46 13.16
CA SER A 80 -25.57 -6.71 13.57
C SER A 80 -25.17 -7.20 14.97
N ASN A 81 -24.13 -6.61 15.57
CA ASN A 81 -23.60 -6.96 16.90
C ASN A 81 -23.99 -5.92 17.99
N GLU A 82 -24.78 -4.91 17.62
CA GLU A 82 -25.45 -3.93 18.51
C GLU A 82 -26.93 -4.28 18.67
#